data_AF-A0A536ZKG0-F1
#
_entry.id   AF-A0A536ZKG0-F1
#
_cell.length_a   1.000
_cell.length_b   1.000
_cell.length_c   1.000
_cell.angle_alpha   90.00
_cell.angle_beta   90.00
_cell.angle_gamma   90.00
#
_symmetry.space_group_name_H-M   'P 1'
#
loop_
_entity.id
_entity.type
_entity.pdbx_description
1 polymer ?
#
loop_
_entity_poly.entity_id
_entity_poly.type
_entity_poly.pdbx_seq_one_letter_code
_entity_poly.pdbx_strand_id
1 'polypeptide(L)'
;MEIATKAGSWATDVRPQAGEESAWTIEGAKVVTDGALTVCIGVLRDPTEDALRHTGVTRGSTLSLFSAQPVSGPGNLQASAAFLKVIVADHVARLGAKRIKLFIVGPASLSVALGHLWNAFPPTQLYEFVASSATYVPTAVIS
;
A
#
# COMPACT_ATOMS: atom_id res chain seq x y z
N MET A 1 -1.57 19.65 10.43
CA MET A 1 -1.97 18.68 11.46
C MET A 1 -0.74 17.84 11.74
N GLU A 2 -0.18 17.93 12.94
CA GLU A 2 1.09 17.29 13.28
C GLU A 2 0.86 15.93 13.96
N ILE A 3 1.66 14.92 13.60
CA ILE A 3 1.63 13.60 14.24
C ILE A 3 2.87 13.48 15.12
N ALA A 4 2.73 13.64 16.44
CA ALA A 4 3.88 13.50 17.32
C ALA A 4 4.47 12.08 17.27
N THR A 5 5.77 11.98 17.03
CA THR A 5 6.56 10.77 17.33
C THR A 5 7.76 11.15 18.18
N LYS A 6 8.41 10.17 18.85
CA LYS A 6 9.58 10.40 19.73
C LYS A 6 10.77 11.13 19.07
N ALA A 7 10.74 11.36 17.75
CA ALA A 7 11.83 11.95 16.97
C ALA A 7 11.52 13.34 16.37
N GLY A 8 10.40 13.98 16.73
CA GLY A 8 10.06 15.34 16.25
C GLY A 8 8.84 15.40 15.30
N SER A 9 8.45 16.64 14.97
CA SER A 9 7.25 16.99 14.21
C SER A 9 7.40 16.83 12.69
N TRP A 10 6.26 16.69 12.00
CA TRP A 10 6.18 16.35 10.58
C TRP A 10 5.72 17.54 9.76
N ALA A 11 6.51 17.94 8.76
CA ALA A 11 6.09 18.86 7.70
C ALA A 11 5.69 18.06 6.44
N THR A 12 4.51 18.35 5.88
CA THR A 12 3.90 17.64 4.75
C THR A 12 4.45 18.02 3.36
N ASP A 13 5.40 18.94 3.27
CA ASP A 13 5.81 19.58 1.99
C ASP A 13 7.12 19.05 1.38
N VAL A 14 7.60 17.87 1.77
CA VAL A 14 8.85 17.32 1.20
C VAL A 14 8.57 16.65 -0.15
N ARG A 15 9.16 17.21 -1.24
CA ARG A 15 9.14 16.61 -2.59
C ARG A 15 10.34 15.65 -2.78
N PRO A 16 10.17 14.50 -3.46
CA PRO A 16 11.28 13.57 -3.72
C PRO A 16 12.32 14.14 -4.71
N GLN A 17 13.61 13.85 -4.50
CA GLN A 17 14.68 14.12 -5.47
C GLN A 17 14.85 12.93 -6.43
N ALA A 18 15.13 13.21 -7.71
CA ALA A 18 15.34 12.19 -8.74
C ALA A 18 16.70 11.48 -8.56
N GLY A 19 16.69 10.15 -8.52
CA GLY A 19 17.89 9.30 -8.39
C GLY A 19 17.73 8.06 -7.51
N GLU A 20 16.67 7.99 -6.70
CA GLU A 20 16.30 6.77 -5.95
C GLU A 20 15.43 5.87 -6.84
N GLU A 21 16.04 5.17 -7.80
CA GLU A 21 15.38 4.10 -8.56
C GLU A 21 15.10 2.89 -7.64
N SER A 22 13.99 3.05 -6.92
CA SER A 22 13.04 2.09 -6.36
C SER A 22 13.61 0.87 -5.62
N ALA A 23 13.75 1.01 -4.30
CA ALA A 23 13.78 -0.13 -3.37
C ALA A 23 12.55 -1.07 -3.48
N TRP A 24 11.54 -0.69 -4.28
CA TRP A 24 10.31 -1.42 -4.50
C TRP A 24 10.38 -2.28 -5.76
N THR A 25 10.14 -3.58 -5.58
CA THR A 25 9.76 -4.51 -6.63
C THR A 25 8.26 -4.37 -6.90
N ILE A 26 7.89 -4.28 -8.17
CA ILE A 26 6.50 -4.11 -8.61
C ILE A 26 6.10 -5.28 -9.49
N GLU A 27 5.05 -5.98 -9.10
CA GLU A 27 4.34 -6.91 -9.98
C GLU A 27 2.93 -6.38 -10.25
N GLY A 28 2.70 -5.96 -11.49
CA GLY A 28 1.45 -5.30 -11.89
C GLY A 28 0.27 -6.27 -12.03
N ALA A 29 -0.90 -5.83 -11.59
CA ALA A 29 -2.16 -6.49 -11.92
C ALA A 29 -2.48 -6.32 -13.42
N LYS A 30 -2.96 -7.40 -14.04
CA LYS A 30 -3.40 -7.44 -15.44
C LYS A 30 -4.90 -7.30 -15.58
N VAL A 31 -5.65 -7.73 -14.57
CA VAL A 31 -7.11 -7.71 -14.56
C VAL A 31 -7.65 -7.28 -13.19
N VAL A 32 -8.93 -6.93 -13.15
CA VAL A 32 -9.69 -6.66 -11.92
C VAL A 32 -10.69 -7.79 -11.72
N THR A 33 -10.88 -8.23 -10.48
CA THR A 33 -11.83 -9.29 -10.13
C THR A 33 -12.97 -8.68 -9.32
N ASP A 34 -14.22 -8.93 -9.73
CA ASP A 34 -15.44 -8.38 -9.10
C ASP A 34 -15.41 -6.85 -8.93
N GLY A 35 -14.82 -6.15 -9.90
CA GLY A 35 -14.65 -4.69 -9.86
C GLY A 35 -13.66 -4.20 -8.80
N ALA A 36 -12.94 -5.10 -8.11
CA ALA A 36 -11.94 -4.77 -7.10
C ALA A 36 -10.51 -5.08 -7.57
N LEU A 37 -9.60 -4.12 -7.37
CA LEU A 37 -8.17 -4.34 -7.46
C LEU A 37 -7.65 -4.80 -6.09
N THR A 38 -6.94 -5.93 -6.04
CA THR A 38 -6.22 -6.35 -4.83
C THR A 38 -4.85 -5.71 -4.83
N VAL A 39 -4.51 -4.97 -3.78
CA VAL A 39 -3.23 -4.25 -3.63
C VAL A 39 -2.52 -4.77 -2.39
N CYS A 40 -1.29 -5.23 -2.57
CA CYS A 40 -0.42 -5.77 -1.52
C CYS A 40 0.81 -4.89 -1.40
N ILE A 41 1.02 -4.28 -0.22
CA ILE A 41 2.17 -3.43 0.07
C ILE A 41 2.97 -4.06 1.19
N GLY A 42 4.24 -4.41 0.93
CA GLY A 42 5.12 -5.09 1.86
C GLY A 42 6.44 -4.38 2.07
N VAL A 43 6.88 -4.20 3.31
CA VAL A 43 8.23 -3.77 3.69
C VAL A 43 8.86 -4.87 4.52
N LEU A 44 10.02 -5.38 4.09
CA LEU A 44 10.74 -6.54 4.65
C LEU A 44 10.00 -7.88 4.57
N ARG A 45 8.66 -7.87 4.49
CA ARG A 45 7.81 -9.05 4.25
C ARG A 45 6.80 -8.73 3.16
N ASP A 46 6.70 -9.63 2.17
CA ASP A 46 5.70 -9.56 1.12
C ASP A 46 4.39 -10.25 1.56
N PRO A 47 3.25 -9.52 1.64
CA PRO A 47 1.95 -10.11 2.00
C PRO A 47 1.23 -10.82 0.84
N THR A 48 1.77 -10.79 -0.39
CA THR A 48 1.04 -11.20 -1.60
C THR A 48 0.52 -12.63 -1.52
N GLU A 49 1.36 -13.59 -1.13
CA GLU A 49 0.96 -14.99 -1.02
C GLU A 49 -0.11 -15.23 0.05
N ASP A 50 -0.03 -14.53 1.17
CA ASP A 50 -1.05 -14.61 2.23
C ASP A 50 -2.38 -13.99 1.78
N ALA A 51 -2.33 -12.86 1.05
CA ALA A 51 -3.50 -12.20 0.51
C ALA A 51 -4.18 -13.01 -0.60
N LEU A 52 -3.42 -13.67 -1.47
CA LEU A 52 -3.94 -14.58 -2.49
C LEU A 52 -4.70 -15.76 -1.84
N ARG A 53 -4.10 -16.39 -0.82
CA ARG A 53 -4.77 -17.46 -0.05
C ARG A 53 -6.05 -16.97 0.63
N HIS A 54 -6.04 -15.76 1.18
CA HIS A 54 -7.21 -15.20 1.85
C HIS A 54 -8.35 -14.85 0.89
N THR A 55 -8.04 -14.25 -0.25
CA THR A 55 -9.04 -13.71 -1.17
C THR A 55 -9.49 -14.70 -2.25
N GLY A 56 -8.71 -15.75 -2.50
CA GLY A 56 -8.95 -16.72 -3.58
C GLY A 56 -8.74 -16.16 -4.99
N VAL A 57 -8.21 -14.92 -5.12
CA VAL A 57 -7.94 -14.30 -6.42
C VAL A 57 -6.62 -14.81 -7.00
N THR A 58 -6.36 -14.48 -8.26
CA THR A 58 -5.12 -14.87 -8.93
C THR A 58 -4.04 -13.81 -8.78
N ARG A 59 -2.77 -14.20 -8.96
CA ARG A 59 -1.65 -13.25 -9.05
C ARG A 59 -1.85 -12.20 -10.15
N GLY A 60 -2.48 -12.58 -11.27
CA GLY A 60 -2.81 -11.65 -12.37
C GLY A 60 -3.84 -10.57 -11.99
N SER A 61 -4.56 -10.73 -10.88
CA SER A 61 -5.51 -9.74 -10.34
C SER A 61 -4.99 -9.00 -9.10
N THR A 62 -3.71 -9.15 -8.78
CA THR A 62 -3.08 -8.55 -7.60
C THR A 62 -1.93 -7.64 -8.03
N LEU A 63 -1.93 -6.41 -7.53
CA LEU A 63 -0.80 -5.49 -7.61
C LEU A 63 0.07 -5.72 -6.38
N SER A 64 1.28 -6.25 -6.57
CA SER A 64 2.26 -6.44 -5.51
C SER A 64 3.31 -5.33 -5.54
N LEU A 65 3.53 -4.71 -4.39
CA LEU A 65 4.49 -3.63 -4.16
C LEU A 65 5.33 -4.02 -2.94
N PHE A 66 6.54 -4.51 -3.17
CA PHE A 66 7.38 -5.07 -2.12
C PHE A 66 8.74 -4.39 -2.04
N SER A 67 9.14 -3.94 -0.86
CA SER A 67 10.51 -3.49 -0.57
C SER A 67 11.23 -4.48 0.33
N ALA A 68 12.36 -5.01 -0.15
CA ALA A 68 13.28 -5.81 0.67
C ALA A 68 14.12 -4.94 1.63
N GLN A 69 14.03 -3.62 1.52
CA GLN A 69 14.74 -2.66 2.37
C GLN A 69 13.78 -1.95 3.33
N PRO A 70 14.24 -1.59 4.55
CA PRO A 70 13.43 -0.83 5.48
C PRO A 70 13.20 0.60 4.97
N VAL A 71 11.96 1.08 5.05
CA VAL A 71 11.63 2.48 4.78
C VAL A 71 11.95 3.30 6.02
N SER A 72 13.12 3.93 6.04
CA SER A 72 13.68 4.62 7.21
C SER A 72 13.93 6.10 6.92
N GLY A 73 13.57 6.96 7.87
CA GLY A 73 13.76 8.41 7.78
C GLY A 73 12.61 9.15 7.09
N PRO A 74 12.37 10.44 7.43
CA PRO A 74 11.19 11.17 6.96
C PRO A 74 11.10 11.34 5.43
N GLY A 75 12.23 11.65 4.78
CA GLY A 75 12.27 11.86 3.32
C GLY A 75 11.93 10.60 2.53
N ASN A 76 12.50 9.46 2.91
CA ASN A 76 12.25 8.17 2.27
C ASN A 76 10.79 7.70 2.50
N LEU A 77 10.21 7.98 3.66
CA LEU A 77 8.81 7.65 3.92
C LEU A 77 7.83 8.39 3.01
N GLN A 78 7.98 9.71 2.89
CA GLN A 78 7.09 10.52 2.03
C GLN A 78 7.29 10.19 0.55
N ALA A 79 8.55 10.01 0.12
CA ALA A 79 8.85 9.57 -1.22
C ALA A 79 8.25 8.20 -1.54
N SER A 80 8.40 7.23 -0.63
CA SER A 80 7.79 5.90 -0.77
C SER A 80 6.27 5.99 -0.83
N ALA A 81 5.62 6.75 0.06
CA ALA A 81 4.16 6.88 0.05
C ALA A 81 3.65 7.53 -1.25
N ALA A 82 4.31 8.60 -1.72
CA ALA A 82 3.97 9.25 -2.97
C ALA A 82 4.17 8.33 -4.19
N PHE A 83 5.27 7.58 -4.22
CA PHE A 83 5.58 6.61 -5.26
C PHE A 83 4.51 5.50 -5.34
N LEU A 84 4.23 4.86 -4.21
CA LEU A 84 3.20 3.81 -4.11
C LEU A 84 1.83 4.32 -4.57
N LYS A 85 1.45 5.53 -4.13
CA LYS A 85 0.20 6.17 -4.56
C LYS A 85 0.13 6.31 -6.09
N VAL A 86 1.21 6.75 -6.75
CA VAL A 86 1.25 6.90 -8.21
C VAL A 86 1.03 5.56 -8.91
N ILE A 87 1.73 4.49 -8.47
CA ILE A 87 1.60 3.17 -9.07
C ILE A 87 0.19 2.58 -8.91
N VAL A 88 -0.40 2.74 -7.73
CA VAL A 88 -1.77 2.26 -7.47
C VAL A 88 -2.79 3.09 -8.27
N ALA A 89 -2.61 4.40 -8.39
CA ALA A 89 -3.48 5.27 -9.17
C ALA A 89 -3.46 4.91 -10.66
N ASP A 90 -2.29 4.63 -11.22
CA ASP A 90 -2.15 4.14 -12.59
C ASP A 90 -2.95 2.84 -12.81
N HIS A 91 -2.78 1.84 -11.93
CA HIS A 91 -3.49 0.56 -12.06
C HIS A 91 -5.00 0.70 -11.91
N VAL A 92 -5.46 1.52 -10.97
CA VAL A 92 -6.89 1.80 -10.77
C VAL A 92 -7.49 2.42 -12.02
N ALA A 93 -6.84 3.43 -12.59
CA ALA A 93 -7.31 4.11 -13.80
C ALA A 93 -7.28 3.18 -15.02
N ARG A 94 -6.14 2.53 -15.27
CA ARG A 94 -5.92 1.65 -16.42
C ARG A 94 -6.84 0.43 -16.43
N LEU A 95 -7.11 -0.15 -15.27
CA LEU A 95 -7.97 -1.35 -15.15
C LEU A 95 -9.43 -1.03 -14.84
N GLY A 96 -9.78 0.26 -14.64
CA GLY A 96 -11.13 0.69 -14.33
C GLY A 96 -11.66 0.16 -12.98
N ALA A 97 -10.78 -0.06 -12.01
CA ALA A 97 -11.16 -0.61 -10.70
C ALA A 97 -12.17 0.30 -9.99
N LYS A 98 -13.23 -0.30 -9.43
CA LYS A 98 -14.29 0.41 -8.69
C LYS A 98 -14.14 0.32 -7.18
N ARG A 99 -13.30 -0.60 -6.71
CA ARG A 99 -12.97 -0.83 -5.30
C ARG A 99 -11.51 -1.27 -5.18
N ILE A 100 -10.95 -1.14 -3.98
CA ILE A 100 -9.64 -1.69 -3.64
C ILE A 100 -9.78 -2.62 -2.42
N LYS A 101 -9.09 -3.77 -2.46
CA LYS A 101 -8.79 -4.58 -1.27
C LYS A 101 -7.32 -4.34 -0.93
N LEU A 102 -7.03 -3.68 0.19
CA LEU A 102 -5.69 -3.21 0.54
C LEU A 102 -5.11 -4.02 1.71
N PHE A 103 -3.97 -4.66 1.46
CA PHE A 103 -3.19 -5.42 2.42
C PHE A 103 -1.84 -4.71 2.62
N ILE A 104 -1.53 -4.28 3.84
CA ILE A 104 -0.27 -3.61 4.16
C ILE A 104 0.46 -4.37 5.25
N VAL A 105 1.73 -4.68 5.02
CA VAL A 105 2.67 -5.21 6.01
C VAL A 105 3.90 -4.33 6.02
N GLY A 106 4.15 -3.65 7.15
CA GLY A 106 5.26 -2.72 7.26
C GLY A 106 5.09 -1.76 8.44
N PRO A 107 5.92 -0.71 8.51
CA PRO A 107 5.85 0.26 9.60
C PRO A 107 4.53 1.05 9.56
N ALA A 108 3.94 1.25 10.73
CA ALA A 108 2.68 2.02 10.88
C ALA A 108 2.79 3.44 10.30
N SER A 109 3.97 4.05 10.38
CA SER A 109 4.24 5.38 9.79
C SER A 109 3.98 5.41 8.28
N LEU A 110 4.32 4.34 7.55
CA LEU A 110 4.05 4.25 6.11
C LEU A 110 2.54 4.16 5.85
N SER A 111 1.84 3.34 6.64
CA SER A 111 0.39 3.20 6.52
C SER A 111 -0.34 4.52 6.75
N VAL A 112 0.10 5.31 7.74
CA VAL A 112 -0.44 6.63 8.05
C VAL A 112 -0.14 7.65 6.93
N ALA A 113 1.11 7.67 6.44
CA ALA A 113 1.49 8.55 5.33
C ALA A 113 0.71 8.23 4.05
N LEU A 114 0.53 6.94 3.74
CA LEU A 114 -0.30 6.48 2.63
C LEU A 114 -1.76 6.89 2.82
N GLY A 115 -2.31 6.69 4.02
CA GLY A 115 -3.70 7.06 4.34
C GLY A 115 -3.98 8.54 4.07
N HIS A 116 -3.05 9.43 4.39
CA HIS A 116 -3.17 10.86 4.08
C HIS A 116 -3.26 11.14 2.56
N LEU A 117 -2.55 10.36 1.75
CA LEU A 117 -2.53 10.48 0.30
C LEU A 117 -3.66 9.70 -0.41
N TRP A 118 -4.47 8.94 0.34
CA TRP A 118 -5.38 7.92 -0.20
C TRP A 118 -6.77 8.44 -0.61
N ASN A 119 -7.08 9.71 -0.34
CA ASN A 119 -8.43 10.29 -0.51
C ASN A 119 -8.98 10.30 -1.95
N ALA A 120 -8.16 10.07 -2.97
CA ALA A 120 -8.57 10.09 -4.38
C ALA A 120 -8.86 8.69 -4.96
N PHE A 121 -8.78 7.64 -4.13
CA PHE A 121 -9.02 6.28 -4.57
C PHE A 121 -10.49 5.87 -4.45
N PRO A 122 -10.94 4.88 -5.25
CA PRO A 122 -12.24 4.25 -5.03
C PRO A 122 -12.35 3.64 -3.62
N PRO A 123 -13.58 3.30 -3.18
CA PRO A 123 -13.81 2.69 -1.88
C PRO A 123 -12.82 1.55 -1.60
N THR A 124 -12.06 1.69 -0.52
CA THR A 124 -10.95 0.82 -0.16
C THR A 124 -11.26 0.08 1.12
N GLN A 125 -11.33 -1.26 1.06
CA GLN A 125 -11.38 -2.12 2.24
C GLN A 125 -9.96 -2.42 2.70
N LEU A 126 -9.64 -2.08 3.94
CA LEU A 126 -8.38 -2.46 4.60
C LEU A 126 -8.48 -3.87 5.19
N TYR A 127 -7.38 -4.61 5.13
CA TYR A 127 -7.23 -5.92 5.75
C TYR A 127 -6.04 -5.94 6.70
N GLU A 128 -6.25 -6.47 7.90
CA GLU A 128 -5.22 -6.64 8.92
C GLU A 128 -4.91 -8.13 9.11
N PHE A 129 -3.62 -8.46 9.25
CA PHE A 129 -3.19 -9.82 9.56
C PHE A 129 -3.30 -10.08 11.06
N VAL A 130 -4.15 -11.03 11.45
CA VAL A 130 -4.33 -11.45 12.83
C VAL A 130 -3.43 -12.66 13.09
N ALA A 131 -2.38 -12.46 13.88
CA ALA A 131 -1.35 -13.48 14.12
C ALA A 131 -1.90 -14.73 14.83
N SER A 132 -2.90 -14.59 15.71
CA SER A 132 -3.47 -15.71 16.46
C SER A 132 -4.23 -16.71 15.58
N SER A 133 -4.83 -16.23 14.49
CA SER A 133 -5.56 -17.05 13.52
C SER A 133 -4.79 -17.27 12.22
N ALA A 134 -3.63 -16.63 12.06
CA ALA A 134 -2.82 -16.61 10.83
C ALA A 134 -3.64 -16.24 9.58
N THR A 135 -4.62 -15.33 9.73
CA THR A 135 -5.54 -14.92 8.66
C THR A 135 -5.66 -13.42 8.57
N TYR A 136 -6.08 -12.94 7.41
CA TYR A 136 -6.53 -11.57 7.25
C TYR A 136 -7.99 -11.41 7.66
N VAL A 137 -8.30 -10.25 8.27
CA VAL A 137 -9.68 -9.83 8.55
C VAL A 137 -9.91 -8.42 8.00
N PRO A 138 -11.12 -8.12 7.49
CA PRO A 138 -11.47 -6.75 7.11
C PRO A 138 -11.55 -5.86 8.35
N THR A 139 -11.02 -4.64 8.27
CA THR A 139 -11.01 -3.69 9.39
C THR A 139 -11.80 -2.42 9.07
N ALA A 140 -11.19 -1.46 8.38
CA ALA A 140 -11.81 -0.18 8.03
C ALA A 140 -12.10 -0.07 6.54
N VAL A 141 -13.08 0.75 6.20
CA VAL A 141 -13.38 1.17 4.82
C VAL A 141 -13.05 2.66 4.70
N ILE A 142 -12.28 3.01 3.68
CA ILE A 142 -12.07 4.39 3.24
C ILE A 142 -13.01 4.62 2.05
N SER A 143 -13.88 5.61 2.14
CA SER A 143 -14.96 5.89 1.17
C SER A 143 -14.88 7.28 0.60
#